data_AF-A0A392M4Z3-F1
#
_entry.id   AF-A0A392M4Z3-F1
#
_cell.length_a   1.000
_cell.length_b   1.000
_cell.length_c   1.000
_cell.angle_alpha   90.00
_cell.angle_beta   90.00
_cell.angle_gamma   90.00
#
_symmetry.space_group_name_H-M   'P 1'
#
loop_
_entity.id
_entity.type
_entity.pdbx_description
1 polymer ?
#
loop_
_entity_poly.entity_id
_entity_poly.type
_entity_poly.pdbx_seq_one_letter_code
_entity_poly.pdbx_strand_id
1 'polypeptide(L)'
;MGKVKRRITPNDVVINIGKDAPIPECPIPGESWKEIRHDNTVTWLAYWNDPINPKLFKYIFLGASSSWKGQSDREKYEKARMLKDDDEADTVGCCTLKVENVTAEGNNKLKFDFLGKDSIRYENTVEVLLPVYNAILKFQKDKRPGDELFDQLDTSILNNHLKELMPNLTAKFFRTFNASFTLDDMVK
;
A
#
# COMPACT_ATOMS: atom_id res chain seq x y z
N MET A 1 16.96 5.38 20.34
CA MET A 1 15.95 6.43 20.59
C MET A 1 16.57 7.46 21.54
N GLY A 2 16.18 8.74 21.50
CA GLY A 2 16.72 9.77 22.41
C GLY A 2 17.99 10.53 21.96
N LYS A 3 18.44 10.38 20.70
CA LYS A 3 19.52 11.21 20.14
C LYS A 3 18.96 12.55 19.69
N VAL A 4 19.66 13.64 20.00
CA VAL A 4 19.30 14.99 19.56
C VAL A 4 19.58 15.13 18.06
N LYS A 5 18.56 15.51 17.29
CA LYS A 5 18.71 15.82 15.86
C LYS A 5 19.21 17.25 15.71
N ARG A 6 20.43 17.44 15.20
CA ARG A 6 20.93 18.79 14.92
C ARG A 6 20.09 19.47 13.84
N ARG A 7 20.10 20.80 13.86
CA ARG A 7 19.49 21.63 12.83
C ARG A 7 20.20 21.41 11.49
N ILE A 8 19.40 21.39 10.43
CA ILE A 8 19.86 21.36 9.03
C ILE A 8 20.20 22.79 8.62
N THR A 9 21.35 22.98 7.98
CA THR A 9 21.78 24.27 7.44
C THR A 9 21.79 24.23 5.90
N PRO A 10 21.86 25.37 5.19
CA PRO A 10 21.96 25.41 3.73
C PRO A 10 23.05 24.51 3.16
N ASN A 11 24.20 24.43 3.84
CA ASN A 11 25.33 23.58 3.46
C ASN A 11 25.07 22.07 3.58
N ASP A 12 23.94 21.64 4.15
CA ASP A 12 23.50 20.24 4.15
C ASP A 12 22.55 19.91 2.98
N VAL A 13 21.99 20.93 2.33
CA VAL A 13 20.86 20.80 1.41
C VAL A 13 21.33 20.85 -0.05
N VAL A 14 20.97 19.81 -0.80
CA VAL A 14 21.10 19.76 -2.26
C VAL A 14 19.79 20.23 -2.88
N ILE A 15 19.85 21.22 -3.77
CA ILE A 15 18.70 21.71 -4.53
C ILE A 15 18.72 21.08 -5.92
N ASN A 16 17.59 20.58 -6.39
CA ASN A 16 17.40 20.15 -7.77
C ASN A 16 16.42 21.07 -8.49
N ILE A 17 16.88 21.64 -9.59
CA ILE A 17 16.15 22.68 -10.32
C ILE A 17 16.42 22.57 -11.81
N GLY A 18 15.57 23.12 -12.67
CA GLY A 18 15.80 23.16 -14.11
C GLY A 18 17.10 23.93 -14.45
N LYS A 19 17.80 23.53 -15.52
CA LYS A 19 19.08 24.15 -15.93
C LYS A 19 18.97 25.66 -16.16
N ASP A 20 17.85 26.09 -16.72
CA ASP A 20 17.61 27.50 -17.09
C ASP A 20 16.76 28.24 -16.06
N ALA A 21 16.37 27.57 -14.98
CA ALA A 21 15.55 28.17 -13.93
C ALA A 21 16.43 28.97 -12.94
N PRO A 22 15.92 30.09 -12.41
CA PRO A 22 16.67 30.90 -11.46
C PRO A 22 16.96 30.09 -10.18
N ILE A 23 18.25 29.96 -9.84
CA ILE A 23 18.70 29.26 -8.64
C ILE A 23 18.22 30.07 -7.41
N PRO A 24 17.54 29.44 -6.43
CA PRO A 24 17.09 30.15 -5.25
C PRO A 24 18.28 30.65 -4.42
N GLU A 25 18.24 31.92 -4.01
CA GLU A 25 19.26 32.48 -3.14
C GLU A 25 19.29 31.77 -1.78
N CYS A 26 20.48 31.61 -1.22
CA CYS A 26 20.62 31.10 0.13
C CYS A 26 20.05 32.13 1.11
N PRO A 27 19.09 31.76 1.99
CA PRO A 27 18.47 32.71 2.89
C PRO A 27 19.40 33.17 4.03
N ILE A 28 20.56 32.52 4.20
CA ILE A 28 21.52 32.85 5.25
C ILE A 28 22.73 33.58 4.62
N PRO A 29 23.00 34.84 5.00
CA PRO A 29 24.12 35.60 4.47
C PRO A 29 25.46 34.89 4.70
N GLY A 30 26.27 34.77 3.64
CA GLY A 30 27.58 34.13 3.68
C GLY A 30 27.55 32.60 3.61
N GLU A 31 26.38 31.96 3.58
CA GLU A 31 26.24 30.53 3.33
C GLU A 31 25.80 30.23 1.89
N SER A 32 26.05 29.00 1.46
CA SER A 32 25.63 28.47 0.17
C SER A 32 24.86 27.17 0.34
N TRP A 33 24.05 26.83 -0.66
CA TRP A 33 23.55 25.46 -0.78
C TRP A 33 24.70 24.48 -0.94
N LYS A 34 24.52 23.24 -0.46
CA LYS A 34 25.54 22.19 -0.58
C LYS A 34 25.91 21.92 -2.04
N GLU A 35 24.90 21.81 -2.89
CA GLU A 35 25.01 21.48 -4.30
C GLU A 35 23.76 21.96 -5.03
N ILE A 36 23.93 22.44 -6.26
CA ILE A 36 22.84 22.64 -7.21
C ILE A 36 22.92 21.53 -8.25
N ARG A 37 21.83 20.79 -8.42
CA ARG A 37 21.69 19.69 -9.37
C ARG A 37 20.61 20.01 -10.40
N HIS A 38 20.77 19.44 -11.59
CA HIS A 38 19.82 19.54 -12.70
C HIS A 38 19.49 18.16 -13.24
N ASP A 39 18.86 17.35 -12.41
CA ASP A 39 18.45 15.99 -12.69
C ASP A 39 16.94 15.94 -12.98
N ASN A 40 16.60 15.71 -14.23
CA ASN A 40 15.22 15.60 -14.70
C ASN A 40 14.67 14.17 -14.61
N THR A 41 15.44 13.22 -14.09
CA THR A 41 15.01 11.82 -13.87
C THR A 41 14.37 11.61 -12.50
N VAL A 42 14.46 12.60 -11.62
CA VAL A 42 13.95 12.58 -10.25
C VAL A 42 12.80 13.58 -10.06
N THR A 43 12.01 13.38 -8.99
CA THR A 43 10.84 14.21 -8.68
C THR A 43 10.98 15.06 -7.42
N TRP A 44 12.10 14.95 -6.71
CA TRP A 44 12.39 15.78 -5.54
C TRP A 44 12.98 17.13 -5.96
N LEU A 45 12.66 18.17 -5.19
CA LEU A 45 13.14 19.54 -5.38
C LEU A 45 14.36 19.85 -4.52
N ALA A 46 14.45 19.21 -3.36
CA ALA A 46 15.62 19.30 -2.49
C ALA A 46 15.78 18.03 -1.65
N TYR A 47 16.99 17.73 -1.21
CA TYR A 47 17.23 16.69 -0.22
C TYR A 47 18.40 16.99 0.69
N TRP A 48 18.46 16.28 1.82
CA TRP A 48 19.60 16.27 2.74
C TRP A 48 19.71 14.91 3.45
N ASN A 49 20.88 14.64 4.03
CA ASN A 49 21.10 13.45 4.85
C ASN A 49 20.50 13.64 6.26
N ASP A 50 19.85 12.61 6.80
CA ASP A 50 19.34 12.67 8.17
C ASP A 50 20.51 12.75 9.18
N PRO A 51 20.53 13.72 10.11
CA PRO A 51 21.66 13.89 11.02
C PRO A 51 21.82 12.78 12.06
N ILE A 52 20.76 11.99 12.33
CA ILE A 52 20.83 10.85 13.25
C ILE A 52 21.34 9.61 12.51
N ASN A 53 20.94 9.43 11.26
CA ASN A 53 21.39 8.33 10.42
C ASN A 53 21.80 8.84 9.03
N PRO A 54 23.09 9.11 8.78
CA PRO A 54 23.58 9.69 7.54
C PRO A 54 23.29 8.86 6.28
N LYS A 55 22.97 7.56 6.44
CA LYS A 55 22.56 6.69 5.31
C LYS A 55 21.11 6.95 4.87
N LEU A 56 20.31 7.64 5.69
CA LEU A 56 18.94 8.02 5.35
C LEU A 56 18.92 9.39 4.71
N PHE A 57 18.14 9.53 3.64
CA PHE A 57 17.90 10.79 2.96
C PHE A 57 16.50 11.31 3.28
N LYS A 58 16.36 12.62 3.37
CA LYS A 58 15.10 13.33 3.51
C LYS A 58 14.92 14.22 2.29
N TYR A 59 13.71 14.23 1.73
CA TYR A 59 13.40 14.87 0.45
C TYR A 59 12.24 15.85 0.60
N ILE A 60 12.26 16.90 -0.21
CA ILE A 60 11.12 17.79 -0.46
C ILE A 60 10.57 17.45 -1.83
N PHE A 61 9.27 17.22 -1.90
CA PHE A 61 8.54 16.92 -3.13
C PHE A 61 7.46 17.96 -3.37
N LEU A 62 6.91 17.98 -4.58
CA LEU A 62 5.65 18.69 -4.87
C LEU A 62 4.51 18.16 -4.00
N GLY A 63 3.54 19.03 -3.73
CA GLY A 63 2.32 18.67 -3.01
C GLY A 63 1.52 17.57 -3.72
N ALA A 64 0.73 16.82 -2.96
CA ALA A 64 -0.07 15.70 -3.47
C ALA A 64 -1.10 16.13 -4.54
N SER A 65 -1.56 17.39 -4.50
CA SER A 65 -2.46 17.96 -5.51
C SER A 65 -1.78 18.31 -6.84
N SER A 66 -0.45 18.21 -6.93
CA SER A 66 0.26 18.48 -8.19
C SER A 66 -0.06 17.42 -9.23
N SER A 67 -0.17 17.83 -10.49
CA SER A 67 -0.46 16.94 -11.62
C SER A 67 0.54 15.79 -11.73
N TRP A 68 1.83 16.05 -11.51
CA TRP A 68 2.90 15.05 -11.54
C TRP A 68 2.76 13.99 -10.45
N LYS A 69 2.44 14.39 -9.21
CA LYS A 69 2.16 13.42 -8.14
C LYS A 69 0.90 12.63 -8.44
N GLY A 70 -0.16 13.27 -8.94
CA GLY A 70 -1.39 12.59 -9.36
C GLY A 70 -1.16 11.56 -10.48
N GLN A 71 -0.33 11.87 -11.48
CA GLN A 71 0.03 10.94 -12.55
C GLN A 71 0.86 9.76 -12.04
N SER A 72 1.86 10.03 -11.21
CA SER A 72 2.69 8.99 -10.58
C SER A 72 1.86 8.08 -9.68
N ASP A 73 0.93 8.63 -8.89
CA ASP A 73 0.01 7.85 -8.07
C ASP A 73 -0.93 7.01 -8.94
N ARG A 74 -1.46 7.57 -10.03
CA ARG A 74 -2.24 6.82 -11.02
C ARG A 74 -1.44 5.65 -11.59
N GLU A 75 -0.20 5.88 -12.03
CA GLU A 75 0.68 4.84 -12.56
C GLU A 75 1.09 3.81 -11.51
N LYS A 76 1.34 4.23 -10.27
CA LYS A 76 1.56 3.32 -9.14
C LYS A 76 0.37 2.41 -8.95
N TYR A 77 -0.85 2.95 -9.00
CA TYR A 77 -2.06 2.12 -8.94
C TYR A 77 -2.18 1.20 -10.15
N GLU A 78 -1.81 1.63 -11.36
CA GLU A 78 -1.77 0.75 -12.53
C GLU A 78 -0.70 -0.35 -12.41
N LYS A 79 0.49 -0.03 -11.90
CA LYS A 79 1.59 -0.98 -11.74
C LYS A 79 1.40 -1.92 -10.55
N ALA A 80 0.76 -1.47 -9.48
CA ALA A 80 0.30 -2.33 -8.39
C ALA A 80 -0.80 -3.30 -8.85
N ARG A 81 -1.56 -2.96 -9.91
CA ARG A 81 -2.42 -3.96 -10.59
C ARG A 81 -1.59 -5.01 -11.35
N MET A 82 -0.29 -4.78 -11.59
CA MET A 82 0.60 -5.68 -12.34
C MET A 82 1.60 -6.48 -11.48
N LEU A 83 1.96 -6.06 -10.26
CA LEU A 83 3.12 -6.59 -9.49
C LEU A 83 2.77 -7.18 -8.11
N LYS A 84 1.69 -7.94 -7.98
CA LYS A 84 1.21 -8.37 -6.67
C LYS A 84 1.93 -9.61 -6.07
N ASP A 85 3.25 -9.71 -6.20
CA ASP A 85 4.07 -10.77 -5.58
C ASP A 85 5.31 -10.21 -4.83
N ASP A 86 5.47 -10.69 -3.60
CA ASP A 86 6.63 -10.74 -2.70
C ASP A 86 6.99 -9.61 -1.68
N ASP A 87 7.09 -10.09 -0.43
CA ASP A 87 7.74 -9.57 0.79
C ASP A 87 7.08 -8.43 1.60
N GLU A 88 5.93 -8.74 2.20
CA GLU A 88 5.38 -8.00 3.36
C GLU A 88 5.40 -8.89 4.62
N ALA A 89 5.29 -8.29 5.81
CA ALA A 89 5.02 -9.02 7.06
C ALA A 89 3.92 -10.08 6.83
N ASP A 90 3.93 -11.21 7.57
CA ASP A 90 2.98 -12.34 7.42
C ASP A 90 1.53 -11.90 7.70
N THR A 91 1.03 -11.14 6.75
CA THR A 91 -0.24 -10.44 6.72
C THR A 91 -0.94 -11.00 5.51
N VAL A 92 -2.17 -11.42 5.72
CA VAL A 92 -2.93 -12.14 4.71
C VAL A 92 -4.07 -11.28 4.22
N GLY A 93 -4.36 -11.39 2.94
CA GLY A 93 -5.55 -10.87 2.30
C GLY A 93 -6.45 -12.01 1.86
N CYS A 94 -7.57 -11.70 1.21
CA CYS A 94 -8.56 -12.71 0.83
C CYS A 94 -7.98 -13.90 0.02
N CYS A 95 -7.10 -13.65 -0.95
CA CYS A 95 -6.51 -14.71 -1.77
C CYS A 95 -5.34 -15.44 -1.08
N THR A 96 -4.74 -14.84 -0.06
CA THR A 96 -3.56 -15.39 0.64
C THR A 96 -3.89 -15.89 2.04
N LEU A 97 -5.19 -16.09 2.34
CA LEU A 97 -5.63 -16.72 3.58
C LEU A 97 -5.02 -18.12 3.67
N LYS A 98 -4.52 -18.45 4.85
CA LYS A 98 -4.04 -19.79 5.19
C LYS A 98 -5.14 -20.57 5.92
N VAL A 99 -4.98 -21.88 6.01
CA VAL A 99 -5.95 -22.78 6.66
C VAL A 99 -6.24 -22.34 8.10
N GLU A 100 -5.24 -21.93 8.87
CA GLU A 100 -5.36 -21.50 10.26
C GLU A 100 -6.13 -20.19 10.45
N ASN A 101 -6.31 -19.39 9.39
CA ASN A 101 -7.00 -18.12 9.47
C ASN A 101 -8.53 -18.26 9.48
N VAL A 102 -9.06 -19.45 9.20
CA VAL A 102 -10.50 -19.70 9.09
C VAL A 102 -10.86 -20.95 9.89
N THR A 103 -11.72 -20.79 10.89
CA THR A 103 -12.27 -21.90 11.68
C THR A 103 -13.72 -22.13 11.30
N ALA A 104 -14.07 -23.36 10.92
CA ALA A 104 -15.45 -23.75 10.69
C ALA A 104 -16.15 -24.05 12.02
N GLU A 105 -17.16 -23.25 12.35
CA GLU A 105 -18.03 -23.42 13.50
C GLU A 105 -19.38 -24.05 13.08
N GLY A 106 -20.09 -24.69 14.01
CA GLY A 106 -21.41 -25.25 13.74
C GLY A 106 -22.41 -24.20 13.23
N ASN A 107 -23.49 -24.66 12.59
CA ASN A 107 -24.56 -23.82 12.04
C ASN A 107 -24.11 -22.86 10.92
N ASN A 108 -23.28 -23.35 9.99
CA ASN A 108 -22.80 -22.60 8.82
C ASN A 108 -22.03 -21.32 9.18
N LYS A 109 -21.36 -21.28 10.34
CA LYS A 109 -20.60 -20.13 10.79
C LYS A 109 -19.12 -20.33 10.51
N LEU A 110 -18.47 -19.29 10.00
CA LEU A 110 -17.03 -19.27 9.79
C LEU A 110 -16.44 -18.16 10.67
N LYS A 111 -15.48 -18.52 11.51
CA LYS A 111 -14.67 -17.57 12.26
C LYS A 111 -13.40 -17.26 11.48
N PHE A 112 -13.17 -15.99 11.20
CA PHE A 112 -11.96 -15.46 10.58
C PHE A 112 -11.10 -14.78 11.65
N ASP A 113 -9.81 -15.11 11.70
CA ASP A 113 -8.85 -14.53 12.63
C ASP A 113 -7.46 -14.46 12.01
N PHE A 114 -7.02 -13.27 11.62
CA PHE A 114 -5.72 -13.07 10.98
C PHE A 114 -5.23 -11.63 11.08
N LEU A 115 -3.94 -11.42 10.78
CA LEU A 115 -3.36 -10.09 10.64
C LEU A 115 -3.48 -9.63 9.19
N GLY A 116 -4.17 -8.51 8.95
CA GLY A 116 -4.28 -7.88 7.64
C GLY A 116 -3.22 -6.78 7.45
N LYS A 117 -3.50 -5.87 6.51
CA LYS A 117 -2.64 -4.72 6.19
C LYS A 117 -2.22 -3.96 7.45
N ASP A 118 -0.97 -3.53 7.49
CA ASP A 118 -0.36 -2.81 8.62
C ASP A 118 -0.38 -3.61 9.94
N SER A 119 -0.44 -4.95 9.85
CA SER A 119 -0.53 -5.89 10.99
C SER A 119 -1.77 -5.68 11.87
N ILE A 120 -2.85 -5.13 11.31
CA ILE A 120 -4.10 -4.94 12.03
C ILE A 120 -4.87 -6.26 12.04
N ARG A 121 -5.23 -6.74 13.24
CA ARG A 121 -6.01 -7.97 13.40
C ARG A 121 -7.44 -7.80 12.87
N TYR A 122 -7.88 -8.74 12.06
CA TYR A 122 -9.27 -8.92 11.67
C TYR A 122 -9.81 -10.16 12.39
N GLU A 123 -10.80 -9.97 13.26
CA GLU A 123 -11.51 -11.05 13.95
C GLU A 123 -13.01 -10.89 13.70
N ASN A 124 -13.65 -11.87 13.06
CA ASN A 124 -15.08 -11.84 12.78
C ASN A 124 -15.65 -13.25 12.62
N THR A 125 -16.81 -13.51 13.23
CA THR A 125 -17.58 -14.73 13.00
C THR A 125 -18.82 -14.38 12.18
N VAL A 126 -18.94 -14.99 11.00
CA VAL A 126 -20.02 -14.71 10.05
C VAL A 126 -20.75 -15.98 9.69
N GLU A 127 -22.08 -15.92 9.69
CA GLU A 127 -22.93 -16.97 9.12
C GLU A 127 -22.90 -16.84 7.59
N VAL A 128 -22.55 -17.94 6.92
CA VAL A 128 -22.43 -17.99 5.46
C VAL A 128 -23.45 -18.93 4.85
N LEU A 129 -23.65 -18.82 3.54
CA LEU A 129 -24.47 -19.77 2.80
C LEU A 129 -23.88 -21.17 2.90
N LEU A 130 -24.73 -22.19 3.05
CA LEU A 130 -24.31 -23.59 3.16
C LEU A 130 -23.34 -24.05 2.05
N PRO A 131 -23.49 -23.66 0.77
CA PRO A 131 -22.50 -23.97 -0.27
C PRO A 131 -21.12 -23.39 0.00
N VAL A 132 -21.03 -22.19 0.60
CA VAL A 132 -19.76 -21.54 0.95
C VAL A 132 -19.10 -22.27 2.12
N TYR A 133 -19.89 -22.59 3.15
CA TYR A 133 -19.40 -23.36 4.30
C TYR A 133 -18.80 -24.70 3.86
N ASN A 134 -19.53 -25.46 3.04
CA ASN A 134 -19.07 -26.74 2.51
C ASN A 134 -17.84 -26.59 1.59
N ALA A 135 -17.76 -25.51 0.80
CA ALA A 135 -16.59 -25.23 -0.03
C ALA A 135 -15.35 -24.97 0.83
N ILE A 136 -15.45 -24.20 1.92
CA ILE A 136 -14.33 -23.94 2.83
C ILE A 136 -13.85 -25.24 3.49
N LEU A 137 -14.76 -26.09 3.97
CA LEU A 137 -14.39 -27.42 4.49
C LEU A 137 -13.65 -28.26 3.44
N LYS A 138 -14.10 -28.22 2.18
CA LYS A 138 -13.43 -28.90 1.07
C LYS A 138 -12.04 -28.32 0.80
N PHE A 139 -11.87 -27.00 0.86
CA PHE A 139 -10.58 -26.34 0.63
C PHE A 139 -9.58 -26.57 1.75
N GLN A 140 -10.04 -26.83 2.98
CA GLN A 140 -9.18 -27.20 4.11
C GLN A 140 -8.79 -28.68 4.13
N LYS A 141 -9.51 -29.52 3.38
CA LYS A 141 -9.25 -30.96 3.35
C LYS A 141 -7.84 -31.24 2.83
N ASP A 142 -7.14 -32.14 3.50
CA ASP A 142 -5.79 -32.60 3.16
C ASP A 142 -4.71 -31.50 3.22
N LYS A 143 -5.00 -30.36 3.87
CA LYS A 143 -4.06 -29.25 4.11
C LYS A 143 -3.69 -29.11 5.59
N ARG A 144 -2.54 -28.50 5.86
CA ARG A 144 -2.01 -28.25 7.19
C ARG A 144 -2.07 -26.75 7.53
N PRO A 145 -1.97 -26.39 8.82
CA PRO A 145 -1.66 -25.01 9.20
C PRO A 145 -0.40 -24.53 8.48
N GLY A 146 -0.46 -23.34 7.88
CA GLY A 146 0.56 -22.73 7.03
C GLY A 146 0.24 -22.82 5.54
N ASP A 147 -0.54 -23.81 5.10
CA ASP A 147 -0.88 -23.99 3.69
C ASP A 147 -1.96 -22.96 3.27
N GLU A 148 -1.89 -22.51 2.01
CA GLU A 148 -2.89 -21.59 1.46
C GLU A 148 -4.28 -22.24 1.39
N LEU A 149 -5.28 -21.53 1.89
CA LEU A 149 -6.68 -21.95 1.81
C LEU A 149 -7.13 -22.02 0.34
N PHE A 150 -6.70 -21.07 -0.49
CA PHE A 150 -7.02 -20.99 -1.91
C PHE A 150 -5.79 -21.17 -2.80
N ASP A 151 -5.15 -22.34 -2.72
CA ASP A 151 -3.93 -22.74 -3.45
C ASP A 151 -4.03 -22.69 -4.99
N GLN A 152 -5.24 -22.62 -5.54
CA GLN A 152 -5.50 -22.52 -6.98
C GLN A 152 -6.01 -21.14 -7.40
N LEU A 153 -5.98 -20.15 -6.51
CA LEU A 153 -6.47 -18.81 -6.76
C LEU A 153 -5.48 -17.76 -6.26
N ASP A 154 -4.95 -16.97 -7.18
CA ASP A 154 -4.21 -15.76 -6.84
C ASP A 154 -5.01 -14.50 -7.18
N THR A 155 -4.41 -13.35 -6.88
CA THR A 155 -5.04 -12.06 -7.10
C THR A 155 -5.10 -11.66 -8.58
N SER A 156 -4.23 -12.21 -9.42
CA SER A 156 -4.24 -12.01 -10.87
C SER A 156 -5.43 -12.74 -11.48
N ILE A 157 -5.61 -14.03 -11.17
CA ILE A 157 -6.73 -14.86 -11.62
C ILE A 157 -8.05 -14.20 -11.22
N LEU A 158 -8.20 -13.81 -9.96
CA LEU A 158 -9.40 -13.12 -9.48
C LEU A 158 -9.66 -11.82 -10.26
N ASN A 159 -8.67 -10.95 -10.40
CA ASN A 159 -8.86 -9.67 -11.09
C ASN A 159 -9.09 -9.84 -12.60
N ASN A 160 -8.55 -10.88 -13.23
CA ASN A 160 -8.80 -11.16 -14.64
C ASN A 160 -10.24 -11.61 -14.84
N HIS A 161 -10.75 -12.51 -14.01
CA HIS A 161 -12.16 -12.89 -14.03
C HIS A 161 -13.08 -11.68 -13.78
N LEU A 162 -12.76 -10.82 -12.82
CA LEU A 162 -13.55 -9.61 -12.56
C LEU A 162 -13.59 -8.66 -13.77
N LYS A 163 -12.49 -8.52 -14.52
CA LYS A 163 -12.44 -7.69 -15.74
C LYS A 163 -13.33 -8.24 -16.86
N GLU A 164 -13.50 -9.56 -16.94
CA GLU A 164 -14.42 -10.19 -17.91
C GLU A 164 -15.88 -9.85 -17.58
N LEU A 165 -16.22 -9.78 -16.29
CA LEU A 165 -17.57 -9.42 -15.84
C LEU A 165 -17.86 -7.92 -16.05
N MET A 166 -16.86 -7.05 -15.83
CA MET A 166 -17.00 -5.62 -16.04
C MET A 166 -15.62 -4.97 -16.32
N PRO A 167 -15.49 -4.16 -17.38
CA PRO A 167 -14.25 -3.45 -17.68
C PRO A 167 -13.75 -2.65 -16.47
N ASN A 168 -12.46 -2.81 -16.15
CA ASN A 168 -11.77 -2.16 -15.04
C ASN A 168 -12.18 -2.59 -13.61
N LEU A 169 -13.08 -3.56 -13.45
CA LEU A 169 -13.44 -4.08 -12.13
C LEU A 169 -12.25 -4.81 -11.50
N THR A 170 -12.02 -4.55 -10.21
CA THR A 170 -10.96 -5.18 -9.40
C THR A 170 -11.47 -5.43 -7.99
N ALA A 171 -10.80 -6.28 -7.21
CA ALA A 171 -11.16 -6.54 -5.82
C ALA A 171 -11.18 -5.26 -4.94
N LYS A 172 -10.34 -4.26 -5.26
CA LYS A 172 -10.32 -2.96 -4.56
C LYS A 172 -11.64 -2.19 -4.74
N PHE A 173 -12.29 -2.32 -5.89
CA PHE A 173 -13.53 -1.61 -6.20
C PHE A 173 -14.63 -1.95 -5.18
N PHE A 174 -14.78 -3.23 -4.81
CA PHE A 174 -15.78 -3.66 -3.82
C PHE A 174 -15.59 -3.00 -2.46
N ARG A 175 -14.35 -2.77 -2.02
CA ARG A 175 -14.09 -2.05 -0.76
C ARG A 175 -14.60 -0.61 -0.81
N THR A 176 -14.34 0.09 -1.93
CA THR A 176 -14.80 1.47 -2.13
C THR A 176 -16.31 1.54 -2.30
N PHE A 177 -16.90 0.62 -3.07
CA PHE A 177 -18.34 0.55 -3.30
C PHE A 177 -19.09 0.30 -1.99
N ASN A 178 -18.74 -0.74 -1.24
CA ASN A 178 -19.42 -1.07 0.02
C ASN A 178 -19.33 0.07 1.03
N ALA A 179 -18.15 0.69 1.18
CA ALA A 179 -17.99 1.82 2.09
C ALA A 179 -18.88 3.02 1.69
N SER A 180 -18.95 3.33 0.40
CA SER A 180 -19.75 4.45 -0.09
C SER A 180 -21.25 4.17 0.00
N PHE A 181 -21.67 2.97 -0.39
CA PHE A 181 -23.07 2.56 -0.39
C PHE A 181 -23.63 2.46 1.05
N THR A 182 -22.89 1.84 1.97
CA THR A 182 -23.31 1.77 3.37
C THR A 182 -23.43 3.15 4.00
N LEU A 183 -22.52 4.08 3.68
CA LEU A 183 -22.63 5.46 4.16
C LEU A 183 -23.86 6.17 3.58
N ASP A 184 -24.12 6.01 2.28
CA ASP A 184 -25.28 6.61 1.62
C ASP A 184 -26.61 6.08 2.19
N ASP A 185 -26.66 4.79 2.55
CA ASP A 185 -27.83 4.18 3.19
C ASP A 185 -28.04 4.67 4.63
N MET A 186 -26.97 4.83 5.41
CA MET A 186 -27.03 5.29 6.80
C MET A 186 -27.44 6.77 6.95
N VAL A 187 -27.24 7.58 5.91
CA VAL A 187 -27.50 9.03 5.93
C VAL A 187 -28.87 9.39 5.33
N LYS A 188 -29.61 8.39 4.82
CA LYS A 188 -31.04 8.53 4.43
C LYS A 188 -31.96 8.41 5.64
#